data_AF-T0Z7S1-F1
#
_entry.id   AF-T0Z7S1-F1
#
_cell.length_a   1.000
_cell.length_b   1.000
_cell.length_c   1.000
_cell.angle_alpha   90.00
_cell.angle_beta   90.00
_cell.angle_gamma   90.00
#
_symmetry.space_group_name_H-M   'P 1'
#
loop_
_entity.id
_entity.type
_entity.pdbx_description
1 polymer ?
#
loop_
_entity_poly.entity_id
_entity_poly.type
_entity_poly.pdbx_seq_one_letter_code
_entity_poly.pdbx_strand_id
1 'polypeptide(L)'
;MTAFAPKVYQQQVLDSVEAYFKTCHELPSPSIAFTATTERLWGRGNAYHPLSGFPSDMPYFCLRVPTGGGKTWLAAKSVQLVNTHLLRCEHSVIVWLVPSKPIREQTIKALKNRSHPYHTALREVGPITVLDLEEAKSVTRATLDTST
;
A
#
# COMPACT_ATOMS: atom_id res chain seq x y z
N MET A 1 14.04 -16.81 15.80
CA MET A 1 13.68 -15.38 15.65
C MET A 1 12.21 -15.26 15.94
N THR A 2 11.81 -14.38 16.86
CA THR A 2 10.39 -14.10 17.12
C THR A 2 9.79 -13.45 15.88
N ALA A 3 8.71 -14.03 15.35
CA ALA A 3 7.99 -13.45 14.23
C ALA A 3 7.45 -12.07 14.64
N PHE A 4 7.51 -11.09 13.72
CA PHE A 4 6.92 -9.79 13.95
C PHE A 4 5.40 -9.94 14.12
N ALA A 5 4.86 -9.43 15.22
CA ALA A 5 3.43 -9.39 15.48
C ALA A 5 2.93 -7.94 15.37
N PRO A 6 1.92 -7.66 14.52
CA PRO A 6 1.38 -6.31 14.40
C PRO A 6 0.65 -5.89 15.68
N LYS A 7 0.72 -4.58 15.96
CA LYS A 7 -0.09 -3.97 17.02
C LYS A 7 -1.53 -3.82 16.55
N VAL A 8 -2.48 -3.79 17.50
CA VAL A 8 -3.91 -3.65 17.21
C VAL A 8 -4.22 -2.47 16.27
N TYR A 9 -3.62 -1.30 16.51
CA TYR A 9 -3.87 -0.14 15.63
C TYR A 9 -3.35 -0.35 14.20
N GLN A 10 -2.31 -1.17 14.00
CA GLN A 10 -1.79 -1.45 12.67
C GLN A 10 -2.79 -2.29 11.88
N GLN A 11 -3.43 -3.25 12.55
CA GLN A 11 -4.53 -4.00 11.96
C GLN A 11 -5.73 -3.09 11.65
N GLN A 12 -6.15 -2.25 12.60
CA GLN A 12 -7.25 -1.30 12.39
C GLN A 12 -6.99 -0.34 11.21
N VAL A 13 -5.74 0.08 10.99
CA VAL A 13 -5.37 0.87 9.81
C VAL A 13 -5.58 0.05 8.53
N LEU A 14 -5.12 -1.20 8.47
CA LEU A 14 -5.33 -2.06 7.30
C LEU A 14 -6.81 -2.35 7.05
N ASP A 15 -7.60 -2.59 8.10
CA ASP A 15 -9.05 -2.81 7.99
C ASP A 15 -9.74 -1.57 7.39
N SER A 16 -9.29 -0.36 7.73
CA SER A 16 -9.82 0.88 7.16
C SER A 16 -9.47 1.06 5.68
N VAL A 17 -8.28 0.60 5.26
CA VAL A 17 -7.86 0.58 3.85
C VAL A 17 -8.71 -0.39 3.04
N GLU A 18 -8.89 -1.60 3.56
CA GLU A 18 -9.72 -2.62 2.93
C GLU A 18 -11.17 -2.16 2.77
N ALA A 19 -11.76 -1.57 3.82
CA ALA A 19 -13.11 -1.01 3.77
C ALA A 19 -13.26 0.04 2.67
N TYR A 20 -12.27 0.94 2.53
CA TYR A 20 -12.29 1.95 1.47
C TYR A 20 -12.20 1.32 0.08
N PHE A 21 -11.27 0.38 -0.14
CA PHE A 21 -11.12 -0.31 -1.43
C PHE A 21 -12.38 -1.08 -1.84
N LYS A 22 -13.04 -1.77 -0.90
CA LYS A 22 -14.32 -2.43 -1.17
C LYS A 22 -15.40 -1.41 -1.55
N THR A 23 -15.50 -0.30 -0.80
CA THR A 23 -16.48 0.76 -1.08
C THR A 23 -16.24 1.44 -2.44
N CYS A 24 -14.99 1.55 -2.91
CA CYS A 24 -14.68 2.05 -4.25
C CYS A 24 -15.30 1.21 -5.38
N HIS A 25 -15.62 -0.06 -5.13
CA HIS A 25 -16.34 -0.90 -6.09
C HIS A 25 -17.86 -0.88 -5.91
N GLU A 26 -18.35 -0.38 -4.77
CA GLU A 26 -19.78 -0.29 -4.46
C GLU A 26 -20.36 1.06 -4.91
N LEU A 27 -19.55 2.12 -4.90
CA LEU A 27 -20.00 3.50 -5.14
C LEU A 27 -19.39 4.12 -6.40
N PRO A 28 -20.05 5.14 -7.01
CA PRO A 28 -19.68 5.63 -8.35
C PRO A 28 -18.36 6.40 -8.45
N SER A 29 -17.75 6.78 -7.33
CA SER A 29 -16.45 7.49 -7.34
C SER A 29 -15.66 7.29 -6.05
N PRO A 30 -14.31 7.39 -6.09
CA PRO A 30 -13.47 7.30 -4.90
C PRO A 30 -13.79 8.37 -3.85
N SER A 31 -14.18 9.57 -4.29
CA SER A 31 -14.57 10.67 -3.40
C SER A 31 -15.77 10.29 -2.52
N ILE A 32 -16.84 9.79 -3.15
CA ILE A 32 -18.04 9.33 -2.43
C ILE A 32 -17.71 8.13 -1.55
N ALA A 33 -16.93 7.18 -2.06
CA ALA A 33 -16.46 6.02 -1.30
C ALA A 33 -15.69 6.42 -0.05
N PHE A 34 -14.85 7.45 -0.13
CA PHE A 34 -14.04 7.91 1.00
C PHE A 34 -14.92 8.54 2.07
N THR A 35 -15.82 9.45 1.68
CA THR A 35 -16.75 10.08 2.62
C THR A 35 -17.67 9.05 3.27
N ALA A 36 -18.23 8.10 2.51
CA ALA A 36 -19.08 7.03 3.06
C ALA A 36 -18.31 6.09 4.00
N THR A 37 -17.09 5.70 3.64
CA THR A 37 -16.24 4.81 4.46
C THR A 37 -15.91 5.47 5.80
N THR A 38 -15.51 6.75 5.77
CA THR A 38 -15.12 7.48 6.98
C THR A 38 -16.32 7.78 7.89
N GLU A 39 -17.49 8.07 7.33
CA GLU A 39 -18.76 8.13 8.07
C GLU A 39 -19.05 6.81 8.79
N ARG A 40 -18.97 5.67 8.07
CA ARG A 40 -19.23 4.35 8.65
C ARG A 40 -18.24 3.97 9.75
N LEU A 41 -16.96 4.29 9.58
CA LEU A 41 -15.91 3.91 10.54
C LEU A 41 -15.87 4.84 11.77
N TRP A 42 -16.15 6.12 11.60
CA TRP A 42 -15.88 7.14 12.63
C TRP A 42 -17.07 8.07 12.94
N GLY A 43 -18.24 7.81 12.37
CA GLY A 43 -19.46 8.61 12.56
C GLY A 43 -19.38 10.02 11.95
N ARG A 44 -18.42 10.25 11.04
CA ARG A 44 -18.32 11.48 10.26
C ARG A 44 -17.60 11.27 8.93
N GLY A 45 -18.22 11.75 7.86
CA GLY A 45 -17.64 11.78 6.53
C GLY A 45 -16.54 12.82 6.44
N ASN A 46 -15.31 12.36 6.22
CA ASN A 46 -14.19 13.25 5.95
C ASN A 46 -14.24 13.73 4.49
N ALA A 47 -13.78 14.97 4.27
CA ALA A 47 -13.64 15.52 2.94
C ALA A 47 -12.57 14.75 2.14
N TYR A 48 -12.90 14.41 0.90
CA TYR A 48 -11.95 13.87 -0.06
C TYR A 48 -11.18 15.00 -0.73
N HIS A 49 -9.86 14.86 -0.83
CA HIS A 49 -8.99 15.84 -1.48
C HIS A 49 -8.29 15.18 -2.67
N PRO A 50 -8.77 15.36 -3.91
CA PRO A 50 -8.15 14.75 -5.08
C PRO A 50 -6.74 15.28 -5.31
N LEU A 51 -5.89 14.46 -5.92
CA LEU A 51 -4.55 14.86 -6.31
C LEU A 51 -4.59 15.61 -7.65
N SER A 52 -4.22 16.90 -7.64
CA SER A 52 -4.19 17.72 -8.86
C SER A 52 -3.24 17.13 -9.91
N GLY A 53 -3.66 17.14 -11.18
CA GLY A 53 -2.89 16.57 -12.29
C GLY A 53 -3.09 15.07 -12.52
N PHE A 54 -3.94 14.41 -11.73
CA PHE A 54 -4.30 13.00 -11.89
C PHE A 54 -5.80 12.84 -12.23
N PRO A 55 -6.20 11.68 -12.80
CA PRO A 55 -7.60 11.39 -13.07
C PRO A 55 -8.47 11.50 -11.81
N SER A 56 -9.68 12.04 -11.95
CA SER A 56 -10.61 12.25 -10.82
C SER A 56 -11.15 10.96 -10.21
N ASP A 57 -11.11 9.87 -10.98
CA ASP A 57 -11.49 8.51 -10.59
C ASP A 57 -10.31 7.70 -10.01
N MET A 58 -9.11 8.28 -9.93
CA MET A 58 -7.98 7.67 -9.24
C MET A 58 -8.15 7.82 -7.70
N PRO A 59 -8.24 6.71 -6.93
CA PRO A 59 -8.29 6.80 -5.48
C PRO A 59 -6.99 7.37 -4.89
N TYR A 60 -7.12 8.40 -4.06
CA TYR A 60 -6.00 9.05 -3.38
C TYR A 60 -6.36 9.39 -1.94
N PHE A 61 -5.57 8.90 -0.98
CA PHE A 61 -5.81 9.10 0.45
C PHE A 61 -4.52 8.93 1.25
N CYS A 62 -4.55 9.39 2.51
CA CYS A 62 -3.39 9.35 3.40
C CYS A 62 -3.69 8.54 4.66
N LEU A 63 -2.71 7.76 5.10
CA LEU A 63 -2.74 7.08 6.40
C LEU A 63 -2.02 7.92 7.45
N ARG A 64 -2.74 8.32 8.50
CA ARG A 64 -2.15 9.10 9.61
C ARG A 64 -1.56 8.14 10.66
N VAL A 65 -0.24 7.94 10.58
CA VAL A 65 0.49 7.00 11.44
C VAL A 65 1.67 7.71 12.11
N PRO A 66 1.84 7.60 13.45
CA PRO A 66 2.92 8.29 14.17
C PRO A 66 4.32 7.84 13.74
N THR A 67 5.33 8.62 14.09
CA THR A 67 6.74 8.19 13.98
C THR A 67 6.97 6.94 14.82
N GLY A 68 7.69 5.97 14.28
CA GLY A 68 7.82 4.64 14.90
C GLY A 68 6.56 3.75 14.80
N GLY A 69 5.46 4.24 14.21
CA GLY A 69 4.20 3.50 14.06
C GLY A 69 4.19 2.39 13.01
N GLY A 70 5.36 2.00 12.48
CA GLY A 70 5.47 0.94 11.46
C GLY A 70 4.90 1.29 10.08
N LYS A 71 5.01 2.55 9.65
CA LYS A 71 4.55 3.03 8.33
C LYS A 71 5.00 2.15 7.16
N THR A 72 6.27 1.76 7.13
CA THR A 72 6.82 0.92 6.05
C THR A 72 6.21 -0.48 6.06
N TRP A 73 5.97 -1.06 7.24
CA TRP A 73 5.30 -2.36 7.34
C TRP A 73 3.84 -2.27 6.88
N LEU A 74 3.12 -1.22 7.29
CA LEU A 74 1.75 -0.96 6.85
C LEU A 74 1.67 -0.81 5.32
N ALA A 75 2.56 -0.01 4.73
CA ALA A 75 2.62 0.17 3.29
C ALA A 75 2.93 -1.15 2.55
N ALA A 76 3.84 -1.98 3.06
CA ALA A 76 4.11 -3.31 2.49
C ALA A 76 2.89 -4.23 2.54
N LYS A 77 2.17 -4.26 3.68
CA LYS A 77 0.92 -5.03 3.83
C LYS A 77 -0.20 -4.54 2.94
N SER A 78 -0.29 -3.23 2.70
CA SER A 78 -1.31 -2.65 1.85
C SER A 78 -1.20 -3.09 0.39
N VAL A 79 -0.04 -3.56 -0.09
CA VAL A 79 0.13 -4.05 -1.47
C VAL A 79 -0.80 -5.22 -1.77
N GLN A 80 -0.93 -6.18 -0.84
CA GLN A 80 -1.89 -7.29 -1.00
C GLN A 80 -3.34 -6.79 -1.08
N LEU A 81 -3.70 -5.80 -0.25
CA LEU A 81 -5.03 -5.19 -0.26
C LEU A 81 -5.29 -4.44 -1.57
N VAL A 82 -4.29 -3.75 -2.11
CA VAL A 82 -4.37 -3.07 -3.42
C VAL A 82 -4.65 -4.09 -4.52
N ASN A 83 -3.84 -5.15 -4.63
CA ASN A 83 -4.01 -6.18 -5.65
C ASN A 83 -5.37 -6.88 -5.52
N THR A 84 -5.79 -7.22 -4.29
CA THR A 84 -6.98 -8.04 -4.05
C THR A 84 -8.28 -7.23 -4.12
N HIS A 85 -8.32 -6.07 -3.47
CA HIS A 85 -9.57 -5.35 -3.23
C HIS A 85 -9.76 -4.10 -4.06
N LEU A 86 -8.70 -3.53 -4.64
CA LEU A 86 -8.80 -2.34 -5.47
C LEU A 86 -8.59 -2.64 -6.96
N LEU A 87 -7.43 -3.21 -7.31
CA LEU A 87 -7.07 -3.48 -8.71
C LEU A 87 -7.64 -4.82 -9.20
N ARG A 88 -7.90 -5.76 -8.28
CA ARG A 88 -8.35 -7.13 -8.56
C ARG A 88 -7.46 -7.82 -9.60
N CYS A 89 -6.15 -7.71 -9.42
CA CYS A 89 -5.13 -8.27 -10.30
C CYS A 89 -4.17 -9.17 -9.51
N GLU A 90 -3.51 -10.10 -10.21
CA GLU A 90 -2.52 -10.99 -9.58
C GLU A 90 -1.21 -10.25 -9.27
N HIS A 91 -0.77 -9.39 -10.20
CA HIS A 91 0.48 -8.66 -10.12
C HIS A 91 0.27 -7.17 -10.42
N SER A 92 1.04 -6.32 -9.76
CA SER A 92 0.97 -4.86 -9.94
C SER A 92 2.36 -4.25 -9.89
N VAL A 93 2.51 -3.03 -10.42
CA VAL A 93 3.76 -2.26 -10.27
C VAL A 93 3.56 -1.23 -9.17
N ILE A 94 4.38 -1.32 -8.12
CA ILE A 94 4.35 -0.39 -6.99
C ILE A 94 5.53 0.57 -7.04
N VAL A 95 5.25 1.87 -7.20
CA VAL A 95 6.26 2.93 -7.12
C VAL A 95 6.36 3.45 -5.70
N TRP A 96 7.49 3.20 -5.03
CA TRP A 96 7.72 3.62 -3.66
C TRP A 96 8.52 4.94 -3.59
N LEU A 97 7.84 6.04 -3.25
CA LEU A 97 8.46 7.37 -3.12
C LEU A 97 8.84 7.68 -1.67
N VAL A 98 10.02 8.27 -1.47
CA VAL A 98 10.53 8.67 -0.15
C VAL A 98 11.22 10.04 -0.26
N PRO A 99 11.28 10.82 0.83
CA PRO A 99 11.76 12.21 0.76
C PRO A 99 13.29 12.33 0.75
N SER A 100 14.05 11.25 0.96
CA SER A 100 15.52 11.32 1.01
C SER A 100 16.21 10.02 0.61
N LYS A 101 17.46 10.15 0.15
CA LYS A 101 18.34 9.03 -0.22
C LYS A 101 18.59 8.07 0.96
N PRO A 102 18.87 8.50 2.20
CA PRO A 102 19.03 7.57 3.33
C PRO A 102 17.79 6.73 3.61
N ILE A 103 16.58 7.33 3.56
CA ILE A 103 15.33 6.59 3.77
C ILE A 103 15.15 5.56 2.64
N ARG A 104 15.48 5.92 1.39
CA ARG A 104 15.43 5.00 0.25
C ARG A 104 16.33 3.80 0.44
N GLU A 105 17.60 4.02 0.77
CA GLU A 105 18.62 2.97 0.94
C GLU A 105 18.27 2.01 2.08
N GLN A 106 17.79 2.53 3.21
CA GLN A 106 17.34 1.71 4.34
C GLN A 106 16.10 0.88 3.96
N THR A 107 15.12 1.51 3.30
CA THR A 107 13.86 0.86 2.93
C THR A 107 14.11 -0.28 1.94
N ILE A 108 14.85 -0.03 0.86
CA ILE A 108 15.08 -1.08 -0.15
C ILE A 108 15.90 -2.25 0.40
N LYS A 109 16.93 -1.97 1.23
CA LYS A 109 17.71 -3.03 1.90
C LYS A 109 16.80 -3.91 2.76
N ALA A 110 15.86 -3.30 3.49
CA ALA A 110 14.90 -4.01 4.31
C ALA A 110 13.87 -4.78 3.48
N LEU A 111 13.40 -4.24 2.36
CA LEU A 111 12.46 -4.92 1.46
C LEU A 111 13.10 -6.08 0.69
N LYS A 112 14.40 -6.02 0.36
CA LYS A 112 15.14 -7.14 -0.26
C LYS A 112 15.52 -8.24 0.72
N ASN A 113 15.65 -7.92 2.02
CA ASN A 113 16.07 -8.89 3.02
C ASN A 113 14.93 -9.84 3.40
N ARG A 114 15.03 -11.11 3.00
CA ARG A 114 14.03 -12.17 3.24
C ARG A 114 13.70 -12.45 4.71
N SER A 115 14.60 -12.12 5.64
CA SER A 115 14.36 -12.28 7.08
C SER A 115 13.74 -11.03 7.73
N HIS A 116 13.63 -9.93 6.99
CA HIS A 116 13.11 -8.68 7.50
C HIS A 116 11.58 -8.67 7.50
N PRO A 117 10.91 -8.17 8.55
CA PRO A 117 9.45 -8.11 8.62
C PRO A 117 8.77 -7.42 7.44
N TYR A 118 9.42 -6.43 6.82
CA TYR A 118 8.88 -5.74 5.64
C TYR A 118 8.83 -6.65 4.42
N HIS A 119 9.86 -7.48 4.20
CA HIS A 119 9.84 -8.47 3.13
C HIS A 119 8.78 -9.53 3.39
N THR A 120 8.68 -10.03 4.63
CA THR A 120 7.63 -11.00 5.00
C THR A 120 6.23 -10.46 4.72
N ALA A 121 5.96 -9.20 5.09
CA ALA A 121 4.70 -8.54 4.80
C ALA A 121 4.44 -8.39 3.29
N LEU A 122 5.44 -7.96 2.53
CA LEU A 122 5.31 -7.79 1.08
C LEU A 122 5.07 -9.13 0.37
N ARG A 123 5.71 -10.20 0.84
CA ARG A 123 5.58 -11.57 0.31
C ARG A 123 4.16 -12.15 0.39
N GLU A 124 3.28 -11.58 1.19
CA GLU A 124 1.90 -12.02 1.27
C GLU A 124 1.10 -11.76 -0.01
N VAL A 125 1.57 -10.83 -0.87
CA VAL A 125 0.98 -10.64 -2.21
C VAL A 125 1.29 -11.80 -3.18
N GLY A 126 2.29 -12.63 -2.87
CA GLY A 126 2.77 -13.70 -3.74
C GLY A 126 4.23 -13.50 -4.18
N PRO A 127 4.61 -13.87 -5.43
CA PRO A 127 5.90 -13.52 -6.01
C PRO A 127 6.16 -12.02 -5.96
N ILE A 128 7.38 -11.63 -5.52
CA ILE A 128 7.77 -10.22 -5.41
C ILE A 128 9.15 -10.00 -6.00
N THR A 129 9.33 -8.86 -6.66
CA THR A 129 10.60 -8.40 -7.24
C THR A 129 10.86 -6.97 -6.79
N VAL A 130 11.79 -6.80 -5.85
CA VAL A 130 12.13 -5.49 -5.29
C VAL A 130 13.35 -4.93 -6.01
N LEU A 131 13.19 -3.81 -6.71
CA LEU A 131 14.22 -3.17 -7.54
C LEU A 131 14.56 -1.77 -7.04
N ASP A 132 15.84 -1.38 -7.13
CA ASP A 132 16.22 0.04 -7.09
C ASP A 132 16.06 0.70 -8.47
N LEU A 133 16.39 1.99 -8.54
CA LEU A 133 16.27 2.76 -9.78
C LEU A 133 17.18 2.28 -10.90
N GLU A 134 18.34 1.70 -10.60
CA GLU A 134 19.26 1.20 -11.63
C GLU A 134 18.79 -0.16 -12.15
N GLU A 135 18.41 -1.07 -11.24
CA GLU A 135 17.84 -2.37 -11.60
C GLU A 135 16.50 -2.24 -12.33
N ALA A 136 15.68 -1.25 -12.00
CA ALA A 136 14.40 -1.01 -12.66
C ALA A 136 14.54 -0.68 -14.16
N LYS A 137 15.70 -0.18 -14.61
CA LYS A 137 15.95 0.13 -16.04
C LYS A 137 16.01 -1.12 -16.91
N SER A 138 16.29 -2.28 -16.32
CA SER A 138 16.39 -3.56 -17.02
C SER A 138 15.22 -4.52 -16.72
N VAL A 139 14.15 -4.01 -16.10
CA VAL A 139 12.96 -4.83 -15.83
C VAL A 139 12.35 -5.35 -17.12
N THR A 140 11.96 -6.62 -17.12
CA THR A 140 11.39 -7.27 -18.29
C THR A 140 9.89 -7.43 -18.15
N ARG A 141 9.17 -7.52 -19.27
CA ARG A 141 7.74 -7.84 -19.27
C ARG A 141 7.43 -9.14 -18.52
N ALA A 142 8.25 -10.17 -18.69
CA ALA A 142 8.08 -11.45 -18.01
C ALA A 142 8.11 -11.29 -16.47
N THR A 143 8.94 -10.38 -15.95
CA THR A 143 8.96 -10.05 -14.52
C THR A 143 7.64 -9.42 -14.09
N LEU A 144 7.13 -8.44 -14.84
CA LEU A 144 5.87 -7.74 -14.54
C LEU A 144 4.65 -8.67 -14.60
N ASP A 145 4.67 -9.65 -15.49
CA ASP A 145 3.58 -10.61 -15.69
C ASP A 145 3.61 -11.79 -14.69
N THR A 146 4.67 -11.91 -13.87
CA THR A 146 4.83 -13.04 -12.91
C THR A 146 5.14 -12.64 -11.48
N SER A 147 5.25 -11.34 -11.21
CA SER A 147 5.63 -10.79 -9.91
C SER A 147 5.06 -9.40 -9.73
N THR A 148 4.62 -9.11 -8.49
CA THR A 148 4.50 -7.73 -8.02
C THR A 148 5.88 -7.14 -7.72
#